data_AF-A0A7G8IKW1-F1
#
_entry.id   AF-A0A7G8IKW1-F1
#
_cell.length_a   1.000
_cell.length_b   1.000
_cell.length_c   1.000
_cell.angle_alpha   90.00
_cell.angle_beta   90.00
_cell.angle_gamma   90.00
#
_symmetry.space_group_name_H-M   'P 1'
#
loop_
_entity.id
_entity.type
_entity.pdbx_description
1 polymer ?
#
loop_
_entity_poly.entity_id
_entity_poly.type
_entity_poly.pdbx_seq_one_letter_code
_entity_poly.pdbx_strand_id
1 'polypeptide(L)'
;MLLEHFGAPDDPRGCHLDLLLEDGDSCRSWRLDAIPGLDGPAVRATALPPHRLVWLDRQAAAVSGGRGWARRVVGGAMAAPLPPDPLAPIHVLLSGLEMIGLPEQVVLDLEGNQCRLRSSKTLSKDST
;
A
#
# COMPACT_ATOMS: atom_id res chain seq x y z
N MET A 1 1.81 -2.25 -3.40
CA MET A 1 2.01 -1.15 -4.38
C MET A 1 1.52 0.15 -3.78
N LEU A 2 2.27 1.25 -3.95
CA LEU A 2 1.77 2.61 -3.68
C LEU A 2 1.64 3.38 -4.99
N LEU A 3 0.46 3.95 -5.22
CA LEU A 3 0.16 4.83 -6.33
C LEU A 3 -0.11 6.24 -5.82
N GLU A 4 0.35 7.22 -6.58
CA GLU A 4 -0.10 8.60 -6.47
C GLU A 4 -1.21 8.81 -7.51
N HIS A 5 -2.37 9.26 -7.06
CA HIS A 5 -3.52 9.58 -7.91
C HIS A 5 -3.73 11.09 -7.90
N PHE A 6 -3.62 11.74 -9.05
CA PHE A 6 -3.72 13.19 -9.20
C PHE A 6 -4.65 13.60 -10.35
N GLY A 7 -5.17 14.84 -10.28
CA GLY A 7 -6.00 15.42 -11.34
C GLY A 7 -7.41 14.83 -11.44
N ALA A 8 -7.91 14.19 -10.37
CA ALA A 8 -9.30 13.80 -10.28
C ALA A 8 -10.18 15.04 -10.00
N PRO A 9 -11.27 15.26 -10.76
CA PRO A 9 -12.10 16.47 -10.64
C PRO A 9 -12.77 16.58 -9.25
N ASP A 10 -13.05 15.45 -8.62
CA ASP A 10 -13.75 15.38 -7.33
C ASP A 10 -12.78 15.24 -6.13
N ASP A 11 -11.46 15.33 -6.34
CA ASP A 11 -10.49 15.32 -5.25
C ASP A 11 -10.11 16.74 -4.85
N PRO A 12 -10.61 17.29 -3.73
CA PRO A 12 -10.35 18.67 -3.32
C PRO A 12 -8.87 18.91 -2.96
N ARG A 13 -8.09 17.85 -2.69
CA ARG A 13 -6.65 17.95 -2.47
C ARG A 13 -5.85 17.90 -3.77
N GLY A 14 -6.48 17.54 -4.89
CA GLY A 14 -5.87 17.39 -6.22
C GLY A 14 -4.90 16.21 -6.37
N CYS A 15 -4.47 15.60 -5.27
CA CYS A 15 -3.58 14.45 -5.22
C CYS A 15 -3.78 13.63 -3.92
N HIS A 16 -3.76 12.30 -4.03
CA HIS A 16 -3.71 11.37 -2.89
C HIS A 16 -2.94 10.09 -3.20
N LEU A 17 -2.73 9.27 -2.16
CA LEU A 17 -2.02 8.01 -2.25
C LEU A 17 -2.98 6.84 -2.12
N ASP A 18 -2.82 5.84 -3.00
CA ASP A 18 -3.53 4.57 -2.92
C ASP A 18 -2.54 3.43 -2.64
N LEU A 19 -2.80 2.69 -1.57
CA LEU A 19 -2.16 1.42 -1.28
C LEU A 19 -2.96 0.29 -1.92
N LEU A 20 -2.32 -0.49 -2.76
CA LEU A 20 -2.89 -1.69 -3.38
C LEU A 20 -2.10 -2.92 -2.91
N LEU A 21 -2.82 -3.91 -2.37
CA LEU A 21 -2.31 -5.22 -1.99
C LEU A 21 -3.01 -6.28 -2.85
N GLU A 22 -2.23 -7.12 -3.53
CA GLU A 22 -2.74 -8.21 -4.36
C GLU A 22 -3.56 -9.21 -3.52
N ASP A 23 -4.77 -9.55 -3.99
CA ASP A 23 -5.65 -10.51 -3.34
C ASP A 23 -6.46 -11.27 -4.39
N GLY A 24 -5.93 -12.41 -4.84
CA GLY A 24 -6.57 -13.22 -5.86
C GLY A 24 -6.64 -12.54 -7.23
N ASP A 25 -7.84 -12.20 -7.70
CA ASP A 25 -8.12 -11.64 -9.02
C ASP A 25 -8.12 -10.10 -9.06
N SER A 26 -7.93 -9.46 -7.90
CA SER A 26 -7.98 -8.01 -7.73
C SER A 26 -7.01 -7.56 -6.63
N CYS A 27 -7.01 -6.27 -6.30
CA CYS A 27 -6.31 -5.75 -5.15
C CYS A 27 -7.29 -5.26 -4.11
N ARG A 28 -7.05 -5.58 -2.83
CA ARG A 28 -7.59 -4.76 -1.74
C ARG A 28 -6.87 -3.44 -1.72
N SER A 29 -7.61 -2.36 -1.51
CA SER A 29 -7.07 -1.01 -1.68
C SER A 29 -7.57 -0.02 -0.65
N TRP A 30 -6.69 0.92 -0.29
CA TRP A 30 -6.97 1.98 0.67
C TRP A 30 -6.36 3.30 0.19
N ARG A 31 -7.12 4.39 0.33
CA ARG A 31 -6.59 5.75 0.26
C ARG A 31 -5.84 6.05 1.55
N LEU A 32 -4.58 6.42 1.45
CA LEU A 32 -3.76 6.86 2.57
C LEU A 32 -3.70 8.38 2.66
N ASP A 33 -3.74 8.93 3.87
CA ASP A 33 -3.52 10.37 4.09
C ASP A 33 -2.06 10.78 3.85
N ALA A 34 -1.11 9.87 4.09
CA ALA A 34 0.32 10.02 3.82
C ALA A 34 0.99 8.63 3.75
N ILE A 35 2.24 8.56 3.32
CA ILE A 35 3.07 7.36 3.53
C ILE A 35 3.39 7.28 5.04
N PRO A 36 3.08 6.17 5.75
CA PRO A 36 3.45 6.03 7.15
C PRO A 36 4.97 6.07 7.32
N GLY A 37 5.46 6.79 8.33
CA GLY A 37 6.86 6.70 8.73
C GLY A 37 7.15 5.35 9.38
N LEU A 38 8.35 4.80 9.15
CA LEU A 38 8.81 3.58 9.81
C LEU A 38 8.78 3.75 11.33
N ASP A 39 8.14 2.82 12.03
CA ASP A 39 7.93 2.83 13.49
C ASP A 39 7.25 4.12 14.02
N GLY A 40 6.68 4.91 13.12
CA GLY A 40 5.97 6.15 13.42
C GLY A 40 4.51 5.92 13.80
N PRO A 41 3.74 7.00 14.03
CA PRO A 41 2.30 6.92 14.24
C PRO A 41 1.59 6.33 13.01
N ALA A 42 0.43 5.72 13.23
CA ALA A 42 -0.39 5.25 12.12
C ALA A 42 -0.98 6.43 11.36
N VAL A 43 -1.14 6.26 10.05
CA VAL A 43 -1.88 7.20 9.18
C VAL A 43 -3.27 6.64 8.91
N ARG A 44 -4.22 7.51 8.56
CA ARG A 44 -5.55 7.05 8.15
C ARG A 44 -5.46 6.30 6.82
N ALA A 45 -6.15 5.17 6.76
CA ALA A 45 -6.33 4.34 5.58
C ALA A 45 -7.83 4.11 5.36
N THR A 46 -8.40 4.80 4.38
CA THR A 46 -9.82 4.68 4.04
C THR A 46 -9.96 3.61 2.96
N ALA A 47 -10.75 2.57 3.24
CA ALA A 47 -10.99 1.50 2.26
C ALA A 47 -11.58 2.05 0.96
N LEU A 48 -11.09 1.53 -0.17
CA LEU A 48 -11.57 1.81 -1.52
C LEU A 48 -12.12 0.54 -2.16
N PRO A 49 -12.97 0.66 -3.19
CA PRO A 49 -13.37 -0.49 -4.00
C PRO A 49 -12.16 -1.25 -4.57
N PRO A 50 -12.25 -2.58 -4.78
CA PRO A 50 -11.14 -3.37 -5.30
C PRO A 50 -10.56 -2.80 -6.60
N HIS A 51 -9.23 -2.83 -6.70
CA HIS A 51 -8.51 -2.37 -7.89
C HIS A 51 -8.15 -3.54 -8.81
N ARG A 52 -8.05 -3.27 -10.11
CA ARG A 52 -7.60 -4.26 -11.09
C ARG A 52 -6.09 -4.50 -10.95
N LEU A 53 -5.68 -5.77 -11.05
CA LEU A 53 -4.27 -6.19 -10.96
C LEU A 53 -3.33 -5.46 -11.94
N VAL A 54 -3.83 -5.02 -13.10
CA VAL A 54 -3.04 -4.29 -14.11
C VAL A 54 -2.35 -3.04 -13.55
N TRP A 55 -2.83 -2.46 -12.45
CA TRP A 55 -2.20 -1.34 -11.79
C TRP A 55 -0.89 -1.70 -11.06
N LEU A 56 -0.71 -2.98 -10.67
CA LEU A 56 0.52 -3.48 -10.07
C LEU A 56 1.71 -3.51 -11.03
N ASP A 57 1.48 -3.41 -12.35
CA ASP A 57 2.52 -3.39 -13.40
C ASP A 57 2.71 -2.03 -14.06
N ARG A 58 1.74 -1.13 -13.93
CA ARG A 58 1.79 0.20 -14.54
C ARG A 58 2.79 1.11 -13.83
N GLN A 59 3.52 1.90 -14.62
CA GLN A 59 4.32 3.01 -14.11
C GLN A 59 3.49 4.29 -14.02
N ALA A 60 2.71 4.61 -15.05
CA ALA A 60 1.70 5.65 -15.01
C ALA A 60 0.62 5.39 -16.06
N ALA A 61 -0.62 5.78 -15.79
CA ALA A 61 -1.71 5.76 -16.76
C ALA A 61 -2.86 6.69 -16.37
N ALA A 62 -3.62 7.14 -17.38
CA ALA A 62 -4.89 7.81 -17.15
C ALA A 62 -5.89 6.85 -16.48
N VAL A 63 -6.62 7.37 -15.50
CA VAL A 63 -7.73 6.66 -14.86
C VAL A 63 -8.97 6.82 -15.73
N SER A 64 -9.69 5.71 -15.94
CA SER A 64 -10.87 5.68 -16.82
C SER A 64 -11.93 6.70 -16.41
N GLY A 65 -12.71 7.19 -17.38
CA GLY A 65 -13.81 8.12 -17.16
C GLY A 65 -13.35 9.55 -16.85
N GLY A 66 -12.13 9.94 -17.24
CA GLY A 66 -11.61 11.29 -17.02
C GLY A 66 -11.29 11.59 -15.54
N ARG A 67 -11.08 10.57 -14.73
CA ARG A 67 -10.87 10.70 -13.27
C ARG A 67 -9.42 10.99 -12.90
N GLY A 68 -8.65 11.66 -13.76
CA GLY A 68 -7.25 11.98 -13.53
C GLY A 68 -6.26 10.89 -13.95
N TRP A 69 -5.10 10.85 -13.30
CA TRP A 69 -3.96 9.98 -13.60
C TRP A 69 -3.46 9.30 -12.34
N ALA A 70 -3.01 8.06 -12.48
CA ALA A 70 -2.30 7.35 -11.43
C ALA A 70 -0.87 7.05 -11.86
N ARG A 71 0.09 7.25 -10.95
CA ARG A 71 1.51 6.98 -11.15
C ARG A 71 2.05 6.15 -9.99
N ARG A 72 2.90 5.18 -10.28
CA ARG A 72 3.61 4.39 -9.28
C ARG A 72 4.55 5.27 -8.47
N VAL A 73 4.40 5.21 -7.16
CA VAL A 73 5.40 5.72 -6.21
C VAL A 73 6.42 4.62 -5.94
N VAL A 74 5.95 3.43 -5.55
CA VAL A 74 6.81 2.27 -5.30
C VAL A 74 6.04 0.95 -5.43
N GLY A 75 6.69 -0.07 -5.98
CA GLY A 75 6.19 -1.44 -6.05
C GLY A 75 7.05 -2.36 -5.19
N GLY A 76 6.46 -3.44 -4.69
CA GLY A 76 7.12 -4.38 -3.80
C GLY A 76 6.35 -5.70 -3.73
N ALA A 77 6.84 -6.64 -2.93
CA ALA A 77 6.24 -7.96 -2.76
C ALA A 77 5.67 -8.15 -1.36
N MET A 78 4.65 -9.01 -1.24
CA MET A 78 4.12 -9.49 0.04
C MET A 78 4.60 -10.92 0.29
N ALA A 79 5.05 -11.22 1.51
CA ALA A 79 5.54 -12.55 1.84
C ALA A 79 4.44 -13.61 2.00
N ALA A 80 3.18 -13.20 2.22
CA ALA A 80 2.05 -14.10 2.44
C ALA A 80 0.75 -13.51 1.88
N PRO A 81 -0.26 -14.35 1.54
CA PRO A 81 -1.60 -13.90 1.20
C PRO A 81 -2.28 -13.15 2.35
N LEU A 82 -3.27 -12.32 2.01
CA LEU A 82 -4.08 -11.62 2.98
C LEU A 82 -5.06 -12.57 3.71
N PRO A 83 -5.52 -12.23 4.93
CA PRO A 83 -6.59 -12.96 5.59
C PRO A 83 -7.85 -13.05 4.70
N PRO A 84 -8.52 -14.22 4.62
CA PRO A 84 -9.73 -14.37 3.81
C PRO A 84 -10.88 -13.45 4.23
N ASP A 85 -11.00 -13.18 5.53
CA ASP A 85 -11.96 -12.21 6.05
C ASP A 85 -11.50 -10.78 5.67
N PRO A 86 -12.29 -10.02 4.90
CA PRO A 86 -11.94 -8.66 4.50
C PRO A 86 -11.94 -7.66 5.66
N LEU A 87 -12.54 -7.99 6.80
CA LEU A 87 -12.57 -7.14 7.99
C LEU A 87 -11.48 -7.48 9.00
N ALA A 88 -10.78 -8.61 8.82
CA ALA A 88 -9.71 -9.00 9.71
C ALA A 88 -8.51 -8.03 9.59
N PRO A 89 -7.80 -7.77 10.70
CA PRO A 89 -6.54 -7.03 10.66
C PRO A 89 -5.54 -7.68 9.69
N ILE A 90 -4.85 -6.85 8.90
CA ILE A 90 -3.79 -7.30 8.00
C ILE A 90 -2.46 -7.03 8.69
N HIS A 91 -1.64 -8.07 8.81
CA HIS A 91 -0.26 -8.00 9.26
C HIS A 91 0.61 -8.76 8.24
N VAL A 92 1.31 -8.02 7.39
CA VAL A 92 2.05 -8.62 6.27
C VAL A 92 3.44 -8.03 6.14
N LEU A 93 4.41 -8.90 5.86
CA LEU A 93 5.78 -8.50 5.56
C LEU A 93 5.86 -8.04 4.11
N LEU A 94 6.38 -6.83 3.91
CA LEU A 94 6.61 -6.22 2.60
C LEU A 94 8.11 -6.12 2.33
N SER A 95 8.50 -6.26 1.07
CA SER A 95 9.85 -5.97 0.58
C SER A 95 9.84 -5.14 -0.71
N GLY A 96 10.98 -4.55 -1.06
CA GLY A 96 11.14 -3.76 -2.29
C GLY A 96 10.74 -2.28 -2.17
N LEU A 97 10.68 -1.74 -0.95
CA LEU A 97 10.26 -0.36 -0.68
C LEU A 97 11.43 0.62 -0.46
N GLU A 98 12.65 0.22 -0.76
CA GLU A 98 13.89 0.98 -0.50
C GLU A 98 13.93 2.30 -1.28
N MET A 99 13.29 2.35 -2.45
CA MET A 99 13.18 3.55 -3.28
C MET A 99 12.47 4.72 -2.59
N ILE A 100 11.69 4.45 -1.54
CA ILE A 100 11.05 5.47 -0.69
C ILE A 100 11.72 5.60 0.69
N GLY A 101 12.94 5.07 0.84
CA GLY A 101 13.74 5.19 2.06
C GLY A 101 13.37 4.21 3.18
N LEU A 102 12.61 3.16 2.88
CA LEU A 102 12.31 2.10 3.85
C LEU A 102 13.39 0.99 3.83
N PRO A 103 13.54 0.22 4.92
CA PRO A 103 14.38 -0.97 4.92
C PRO A 103 13.95 -2.03 3.89
N GLU A 104 14.84 -2.98 3.61
CA GLU A 104 14.58 -4.11 2.70
C GLU A 104 13.28 -4.85 3.04
N GLN A 105 12.98 -4.97 4.34
CA GLN A 105 11.78 -5.59 4.85
C GLN A 105 11.12 -4.72 5.92
N VAL A 106 9.80 -4.59 5.81
CA VAL A 106 8.96 -3.88 6.80
C VAL A 106 7.67 -4.65 7.02
N VAL A 107 7.11 -4.57 8.22
CA VAL A 107 5.79 -5.11 8.50
C VAL A 107 4.76 -4.00 8.27
N LEU A 108 3.78 -4.24 7.41
CA LEU A 108 2.59 -3.43 7.26
C LEU A 108 1.51 -3.95 8.19
N ASP A 109 0.93 -3.05 8.99
CA ASP A 109 -0.31 -3.29 9.71
C ASP A 109 -1.43 -2.42 9.16
N LEU A 110 -2.57 -3.04 8.88
CA LEU A 110 -3.83 -2.35 8.60
C LEU A 110 -4.92 -2.87 9.55
N GLU A 111 -5.42 -1.99 10.42
CA GLU A 111 -6.49 -2.30 11.36
C GLU A 111 -7.30 -1.04 11.65
N GLY A 112 -8.63 -1.13 11.70
CA GLY A 112 -9.48 -0.02 12.14
C GLY A 112 -9.30 1.29 11.34
N ASN A 113 -9.09 1.21 10.03
CA ASN A 113 -8.75 2.34 9.14
C ASN A 113 -7.43 3.06 9.50
N GLN A 114 -6.51 2.35 10.14
CA GLN A 114 -5.17 2.84 10.45
C GLN A 114 -4.14 1.98 9.73
N CYS A 115 -3.14 2.63 9.14
CA CYS A 115 -2.01 2.02 8.45
C CYS A 115 -0.72 2.37 9.18
N ARG A 116 0.09 1.36 9.52
CA ARG A 116 1.40 1.52 10.16
C ARG A 116 2.45 0.68 9.45
N LEU A 117 3.66 1.20 9.39
CA LEU A 117 4.85 0.43 9.02
C LEU A 117 5.71 0.23 10.26
N ARG A 118 6.12 -1.01 10.52
CA ARG A 118 7.06 -1.36 11.59
C ARG A 118 8.33 -1.97 11.01
N SER A 119 9.44 -1.79 11.70
CA SER A 119 10.65 -2.53 11.43
C SER A 119 10.39 -4.03 11.58
N SER A 120 10.75 -4.83 10.57
CA SER A 120 10.82 -6.27 10.74
C SER A 120 12.02 -6.56 11.64
N LYS A 121 11.80 -7.08 12.85
CA LYS A 121 12.94 -7.54 13.67
C LYS A 121 13.66 -8.62 12.86
N THR A 122 14.92 -8.38 12.50
CA THR A 122 15.79 -9.42 11.99
C THR A 122 15.82 -10.50 13.08
N LEU A 123 15.31 -11.69 12.79
CA LEU A 123 15.68 -12.87 13.55
C LEU A 123 17.19 -12.99 13.36
N SER A 124 17.97 -12.53 14.35
CA SER A 124 19.36 -12.89 14.48
C SER A 124 19.41 -14.42 14.37
N LYS A 125 20.03 -14.94 13.32
CA LYS A 125 20.44 -16.35 13.33
C LYS A 125 21.44 -16.46 14.47
N ASP A 126 20.98 -16.91 15.63
CA ASP A 126 21.88 -17.41 16.66
C ASP A 126 22.73 -18.48 16.00
N SER A 127 24.02 -18.17 15.95
CA SER A 127 25.06 -19.02 15.38
C SER A 127 25.11 -20.31 16.19
N THR A 128 25.12 -21.43 15.48
CA THR A 128 25.39 -22.76 16.01
C THR A 128 26.78 -22.82 16.66
#